data_AF-A0A212TMW1-F1
#
_entry.id   AF-A0A212TMW1-F1
#
_cell.length_a   1.000
_cell.length_b   1.000
_cell.length_c   1.000
_cell.angle_alpha   90.00
_cell.angle_beta   90.00
_cell.angle_gamma   90.00
#
_symmetry.space_group_name_H-M   'P 1'
#
loop_
_entity.id
_entity.type
_entity.pdbx_description
1 polymer ?
#
loop_
_entity_poly.entity_id
_entity_poly.type
_entity_poly.pdbx_seq_one_letter_code
_entity_poly.pdbx_strand_id
1 'polypeptide(L)'
;MRAEYSEELLSRVETWLSYSFSKRRTRDNVADLHQLYSLITGGSAQGCTNCNFSGYVGILEAYQRQSFRLLDPETVSNSSYTLAPGYEEQQFVHDAFDGVVTSENLTDKAAEFFIEKGFKHAFVKKIAPKAESEHSKPKTKADYQARYKELLGEDADDKLTIAQLTEAIDAKQAELDKQD
;
A
#
# COMPACT_ATOMS: atom_id res chain seq x y z
N MET A 1 -6.99 26.32 -7.65
CA MET A 1 -6.99 25.31 -8.74
C MET A 1 -6.40 24.03 -8.16
N ARG A 2 -7.02 22.88 -8.41
CA ARG A 2 -6.47 21.57 -8.03
C ARG A 2 -5.29 21.29 -8.98
N ALA A 3 -4.16 20.81 -8.45
CA ALA A 3 -3.10 20.27 -9.30
C ALA A 3 -3.70 19.15 -10.17
N GLU A 4 -3.63 19.31 -11.50
CA GLU A 4 -4.02 18.24 -12.42
C GLU A 4 -2.91 17.19 -12.40
N TYR A 5 -3.25 16.00 -11.87
CA TYR A 5 -2.35 14.86 -11.88
C TYR A 5 -2.42 14.20 -13.25
N SER A 6 -1.41 14.41 -14.08
CA SER A 6 -1.30 13.78 -15.41
C SER A 6 -0.08 12.86 -15.49
N GLU A 7 -0.21 11.77 -16.26
CA GLU A 7 0.89 10.83 -16.53
C GLU A 7 2.09 11.53 -17.20
N GLU A 8 1.83 12.49 -18.08
CA GLU A 8 2.87 13.28 -18.76
C GLU A 8 3.67 14.11 -17.75
N LEU A 9 3.00 14.79 -16.82
CA LEU A 9 3.67 15.58 -15.79
C LEU A 9 4.41 14.68 -14.80
N LEU A 10 3.83 13.53 -14.43
CA LEU A 10 4.49 12.54 -13.57
C LEU A 10 5.78 12.03 -14.22
N SER A 11 5.74 11.56 -15.46
CA SER A 11 6.92 11.06 -16.18
C SER A 11 8.05 12.09 -16.26
N ARG A 12 7.69 13.36 -16.43
CA ARG A 12 8.65 14.46 -16.48
C ARG A 12 9.27 14.75 -15.11
N VAL A 13 8.48 14.70 -14.04
CA VAL A 13 8.95 14.79 -12.66
C VAL A 13 9.90 13.63 -12.31
N GLU A 14 9.53 12.39 -12.67
CA GLU A 14 10.36 11.20 -12.47
C GLU A 14 11.70 11.31 -13.19
N THR A 15 11.66 11.75 -14.45
CA THR A 15 12.87 11.95 -15.25
C THR A 15 13.79 12.96 -14.56
N TRP A 16 13.25 14.07 -14.08
CA TRP A 16 14.04 15.08 -13.37
C TRP A 16 14.62 14.54 -12.05
N LEU A 17 13.81 13.81 -11.27
CA LEU A 17 14.23 13.15 -10.04
C LEU A 17 15.22 12.00 -10.30
N SER A 18 15.30 11.42 -11.49
CA SER A 18 16.30 10.40 -11.81
C SER A 18 17.70 10.98 -12.11
N TYR A 19 17.81 12.29 -12.36
CA TYR A 19 19.09 12.90 -12.70
C TYR A 19 20.08 12.86 -11.54
N SER A 20 21.37 12.70 -11.85
CA SER A 20 22.44 12.82 -10.86
C SER A 20 22.48 14.21 -10.24
N PHE A 21 23.03 14.31 -9.02
CA PHE A 21 23.13 15.58 -8.28
C PHE A 21 23.78 16.71 -9.10
N SER A 22 24.88 16.40 -9.79
CA SER A 22 25.58 17.37 -10.64
C SER A 22 24.73 17.84 -11.82
N LYS A 23 23.94 16.93 -12.41
CA LYS A 23 23.04 17.23 -13.52
C LYS A 23 21.86 18.09 -13.05
N ARG A 24 21.24 17.80 -11.90
CA ARG A 24 20.11 18.59 -11.36
C ARG A 24 20.45 20.07 -11.09
N ARG A 25 21.73 20.39 -10.89
CA ARG A 25 22.22 21.74 -10.59
C ARG A 25 22.69 22.54 -11.80
N THR A 26 22.60 22.00 -13.01
CA THR A 26 22.86 22.81 -14.21
C THR A 26 21.78 23.88 -14.36
N ARG A 27 22.13 25.00 -15.02
CA ARG A 27 21.20 26.12 -15.25
C ARG A 27 19.89 25.65 -15.88
N ASP A 28 19.98 24.76 -16.88
CA ASP A 28 18.82 24.27 -17.62
C ASP A 28 17.90 23.42 -16.73
N ASN A 29 18.47 22.56 -15.89
CA ASN A 29 17.67 21.71 -15.00
C ASN A 29 17.11 22.47 -13.80
N VAL A 30 17.75 23.55 -13.36
CA VAL A 30 17.16 24.47 -12.37
C VAL A 30 15.99 25.25 -12.99
N ALA A 31 16.10 25.65 -14.25
CA ALA A 31 14.98 26.27 -14.97
C ALA A 31 13.81 25.30 -15.14
N ASP A 32 14.09 24.04 -15.50
CA ASP A 32 13.08 22.99 -15.60
C ASP A 32 12.43 22.68 -14.25
N LEU A 33 13.19 22.69 -13.14
CA LEU A 33 12.67 22.55 -11.78
C LEU A 33 11.64 23.65 -11.44
N HIS A 34 11.94 24.91 -11.78
CA HIS A 34 11.00 26.01 -11.57
C HIS A 34 9.75 25.90 -12.45
N GLN A 35 9.89 25.37 -13.67
CA GLN A 35 8.77 25.11 -14.55
C GLN A 35 7.87 24.00 -13.99
N LEU A 36 8.45 22.88 -13.55
CA LEU A 36 7.73 21.77 -12.92
C LEU A 36 7.01 22.22 -11.65
N TYR A 37 7.67 23.01 -10.79
CA TYR A 37 7.01 23.63 -9.64
C TYR A 37 5.78 24.44 -10.04
N SER A 38 5.88 25.23 -11.10
CA SER A 38 4.79 26.11 -11.52
C SER A 38 3.61 25.32 -12.09
N LEU A 39 3.89 24.23 -12.80
CA LEU A 39 2.88 23.30 -13.29
C LEU A 39 2.17 22.57 -12.14
N ILE A 40 2.92 22.14 -11.12
CA ILE A 40 2.38 21.41 -9.96
C ILE A 40 1.55 22.31 -9.05
N THR A 41 2.03 23.51 -8.74
CA THR A 41 1.42 24.39 -7.73
C THR A 41 0.46 25.42 -8.31
N GLY A 42 0.51 25.67 -9.62
CA GLY A 42 -0.18 26.77 -10.28
C GLY A 42 0.38 28.15 -9.96
N GLY A 43 1.47 28.25 -9.20
CA GLY A 43 2.13 29.51 -8.82
C GLY A 43 3.55 29.60 -9.40
N SER A 44 4.07 30.81 -9.62
CA SER A 44 5.44 30.96 -10.12
C SER A 44 6.47 30.62 -9.03
N ALA A 45 7.60 30.03 -9.42
CA ALA A 45 8.70 29.77 -8.48
C ALA A 45 9.19 31.06 -7.80
N GLN A 46 9.26 32.17 -8.55
CA GLN A 46 9.62 33.49 -8.02
C GLN A 46 8.64 34.02 -6.95
N GLY A 47 7.40 33.54 -6.95
CA GLY A 47 6.39 33.87 -5.94
C GLY A 47 6.56 33.11 -4.63
N CYS A 48 7.42 32.08 -4.58
CA CYS A 48 7.69 31.34 -3.35
C CYS A 48 8.88 31.94 -2.58
N THR A 49 8.59 32.85 -1.65
CA THR A 49 9.58 33.54 -0.82
C THR A 49 10.39 32.63 0.12
N ASN A 50 9.88 31.44 0.42
CA ASN A 50 10.54 30.46 1.30
C ASN A 50 11.04 29.20 0.58
N CYS A 51 10.89 29.12 -0.74
CA CYS A 51 11.39 27.96 -1.50
C CYS A 51 12.85 28.16 -1.87
N ASN A 52 13.70 27.29 -1.34
CA ASN A 52 15.06 27.07 -1.85
C ASN A 52 15.07 25.84 -2.78
N PHE A 53 16.25 25.52 -3.33
CA PHE A 53 16.41 24.36 -4.22
C PHE A 53 15.83 23.08 -3.63
N SER A 54 16.09 22.76 -2.35
CA SER A 54 15.53 21.55 -1.72
C SER A 54 14.02 21.63 -1.53
N GLY A 55 13.47 22.82 -1.26
CA GLY A 55 12.02 23.03 -1.17
C GLY A 55 11.31 22.73 -2.48
N TYR A 56 11.88 23.15 -3.62
CA TYR A 56 11.33 22.80 -4.94
C TYR A 56 11.40 21.30 -5.21
N VAL A 57 12.52 20.66 -4.90
CA VAL A 57 12.66 19.20 -5.04
C VAL A 57 11.64 18.45 -4.19
N GLY A 58 11.43 18.87 -2.94
CA GLY A 58 10.45 18.26 -2.05
C GLY A 58 9.01 18.34 -2.58
N ILE A 59 8.68 19.38 -3.36
CA ILE A 59 7.37 19.48 -4.03
C ILE A 59 7.24 18.50 -5.19
N LEU A 60 8.30 18.30 -5.97
CA LEU A 60 8.32 17.27 -7.01
C LEU A 60 8.16 15.87 -6.40
N GLU A 61 8.88 15.57 -5.32
CA GLU A 61 8.75 14.30 -4.59
C GLU A 61 7.34 14.09 -4.01
N ALA A 62 6.75 15.15 -3.45
CA ALA A 62 5.37 15.10 -2.95
C ALA A 62 4.36 14.87 -4.09
N TYR A 63 4.55 15.55 -5.22
CA TYR A 63 3.73 15.35 -6.41
C TYR A 63 3.87 13.92 -6.95
N GLN A 64 5.09 13.38 -7.04
CA GLN A 64 5.33 12.01 -7.48
C GLN A 64 4.59 11.01 -6.58
N ARG A 65 4.74 11.14 -5.24
CA ARG A 65 4.03 10.30 -4.27
C ARG A 65 2.51 10.37 -4.43
N GLN A 66 1.98 11.57 -4.60
CA GLN A 66 0.52 11.76 -4.67
C GLN A 66 -0.06 11.38 -6.04
N SER A 67 0.73 11.51 -7.10
CA SER A 67 0.40 11.01 -8.44
C SER A 67 0.31 9.49 -8.45
N PHE A 68 1.28 8.79 -7.84
CA PHE A 68 1.19 7.32 -7.72
C PHE A 68 -0.07 6.88 -6.99
N ARG A 69 -0.47 7.58 -5.91
CA ARG A 69 -1.74 7.28 -5.21
C ARG A 69 -2.99 7.43 -6.07
N LEU A 70 -2.99 8.37 -7.02
CA LEU A 70 -4.18 8.75 -7.79
C LEU A 70 -4.25 8.08 -9.17
N LEU A 71 -3.11 7.93 -9.83
CA LEU A 71 -2.98 7.37 -11.18
C LEU A 71 -2.70 5.86 -11.14
N ASP A 72 -2.05 5.39 -10.08
CA ASP A 72 -1.61 4.00 -9.95
C ASP A 72 -1.95 3.45 -8.54
N PRO A 73 -3.24 3.42 -8.15
CA PRO A 73 -3.66 3.00 -6.83
C PRO A 73 -3.23 1.56 -6.51
N GLU A 74 -2.98 0.74 -7.52
CA GLU A 74 -2.51 -0.64 -7.40
C GLU A 74 -1.07 -0.72 -6.87
N THR A 75 -0.17 0.21 -7.21
CA THR A 75 1.23 0.16 -6.75
C THR A 75 1.43 0.60 -5.29
N VAL A 76 0.49 1.34 -4.69
CA VAL A 76 0.54 1.76 -3.28
C VAL A 76 -0.33 0.87 -2.37
N SER A 77 -1.34 0.21 -2.94
CA SER A 77 -2.29 -0.64 -2.22
C SER A 77 -1.89 -2.13 -2.20
N ASN A 78 -1.16 -2.61 -3.20
CA ASN A 78 -0.91 -4.05 -3.38
C ASN A 78 0.32 -4.57 -2.66
N SER A 79 0.86 -3.86 -1.66
CA SER A 79 1.80 -4.54 -0.78
C SER A 79 1.07 -5.67 -0.07
N SER A 80 1.58 -6.89 -0.18
CA SER A 80 1.24 -8.02 0.67
C SER A 80 1.71 -7.83 2.11
N TYR A 81 2.21 -6.66 2.51
CA TYR A 81 2.60 -6.33 3.88
C TYR A 81 1.87 -5.09 4.42
N THR A 82 1.70 -5.03 5.73
CA THR A 82 1.30 -3.85 6.51
C THR A 82 2.40 -3.57 7.55
N LEU A 83 2.39 -2.38 8.13
CA LEU A 83 3.14 -2.17 9.36
C LEU A 83 2.43 -2.84 10.55
N ALA A 84 3.22 -3.34 11.49
CA ALA A 84 2.71 -3.92 12.73
C ALA A 84 2.10 -2.84 13.64
N PRO A 85 1.19 -3.20 14.55
CA PRO A 85 0.68 -2.27 15.55
C PRO A 85 1.80 -1.62 16.37
N GLY A 86 1.77 -0.29 16.50
CA GLY A 86 2.81 0.51 17.15
C GLY A 86 3.93 1.01 16.23
N TYR A 87 3.87 0.67 14.94
CA TYR A 87 4.83 1.09 13.91
C TYR A 87 4.20 1.94 12.81
N GLU A 88 2.89 2.22 12.86
CA GLU A 88 2.13 2.85 11.78
C GLU A 88 2.62 4.26 11.41
N GLU A 89 3.16 5.00 12.39
CA GLU A 89 3.74 6.34 12.23
C GLU A 89 5.27 6.32 12.07
N GLN A 90 5.90 5.13 12.11
CA GLN A 90 7.34 5.03 12.01
C GLN A 90 7.84 5.17 10.57
N GLN A 91 9.02 5.79 10.45
CA GLN A 91 9.76 5.93 9.22
C GLN A 91 10.93 4.95 9.23
N PHE A 92 11.00 4.10 8.21
CA PHE A 92 12.08 3.15 8.01
C PHE A 92 13.03 3.70 6.95
N VAL A 93 14.28 3.91 7.36
CA VAL A 93 15.34 4.46 6.51
C VAL A 93 16.54 3.54 6.60
N HIS A 94 17.17 3.25 5.46
CA HIS A 94 18.37 2.44 5.41
C HIS A 94 19.25 2.88 4.24
N ASP A 95 20.56 3.00 4.45
CA ASP A 95 21.49 3.58 3.46
C ASP A 95 21.52 2.83 2.11
N ALA A 96 21.29 1.51 2.15
CA ALA A 96 21.17 0.66 0.96
C ALA A 96 19.75 0.57 0.36
N PHE A 97 18.80 1.39 0.83
CA PHE A 97 17.45 1.49 0.29
C PHE A 97 17.18 2.93 -0.15
N ASP A 98 16.74 3.11 -1.38
CA ASP A 98 16.55 4.43 -1.97
C ASP A 98 15.21 5.04 -1.50
N GLY A 99 15.23 5.65 -0.32
CA GLY A 99 14.12 6.44 0.21
C GLY A 99 13.65 6.06 1.62
N VAL A 100 12.66 6.83 2.11
CA VAL A 100 12.00 6.62 3.40
C VAL A 100 10.75 5.78 3.19
N VAL A 101 10.64 4.67 3.92
CA VAL A 101 9.48 3.78 3.90
C VAL A 101 8.59 4.09 5.11
N THR A 102 7.29 4.16 4.87
CA THR A 102 6.22 4.49 5.81
C THR A 102 5.01 3.61 5.52
N SER A 103 4.00 3.63 6.38
CA SER A 103 2.71 2.95 6.12
C SER A 103 2.08 3.39 4.80
N GLU A 104 2.32 4.62 4.36
CA GLU A 104 1.66 5.24 3.22
C GLU A 104 2.34 5.00 1.86
N ASN A 105 3.53 4.39 1.84
CA ASN A 105 4.28 4.09 0.62
C ASN A 105 4.95 2.70 0.70
N LEU A 106 4.41 1.84 1.56
CA LEU A 106 4.90 0.49 1.76
C LEU A 106 4.69 -0.35 0.49
N THR A 107 5.77 -0.98 0.03
CA THR A 107 5.77 -1.94 -1.08
C THR A 107 6.34 -3.28 -0.60
N ASP A 108 6.11 -4.36 -1.34
CA ASP A 108 6.65 -5.68 -0.97
C ASP A 108 8.17 -5.70 -1.00
N LYS A 109 8.76 -5.06 -2.02
CA LYS A 109 10.21 -4.91 -2.12
C LYS A 109 10.79 -4.17 -0.92
N ALA A 110 10.11 -3.11 -0.45
CA ALA A 110 10.50 -2.39 0.74
C ALA A 110 10.38 -3.27 1.99
N ALA A 111 9.21 -3.90 2.19
CA ALA A 111 8.97 -4.75 3.34
C ALA A 111 10.01 -5.89 3.42
N GLU A 112 10.23 -6.62 2.33
CA GLU A 112 11.20 -7.72 2.26
C GLU A 112 12.62 -7.23 2.56
N PHE A 113 13.03 -6.10 1.97
CA PHE A 113 14.34 -5.50 2.25
C PHE A 113 14.52 -5.21 3.75
N PHE A 114 13.56 -4.55 4.39
CA PHE A 114 13.69 -4.19 5.80
C PHE A 114 13.55 -5.40 6.73
N ILE A 115 12.77 -6.42 6.35
CA ILE A 115 12.70 -7.71 7.04
C ILE A 115 14.08 -8.38 7.03
N GLU A 116 14.76 -8.43 5.88
CA GLU A 116 16.13 -8.97 5.77
C GLU A 116 17.15 -8.19 6.61
N LYS A 117 16.96 -6.88 6.79
CA LYS A 117 17.79 -6.03 7.67
C LYS A 117 17.46 -6.14 9.15
N GLY A 118 16.52 -7.01 9.55
CA GLY A 118 16.22 -7.31 10.93
C GLY A 118 14.94 -6.66 11.48
N PHE A 119 14.19 -5.92 10.67
CA PHE A 119 12.94 -5.26 11.08
C PHE A 119 11.70 -6.16 10.93
N LYS A 120 11.85 -7.48 10.97
CA LYS A 120 10.76 -8.46 10.79
C LYS A 120 9.53 -8.24 11.68
N HIS A 121 9.70 -7.59 12.84
CA HIS A 121 8.61 -7.31 13.78
C HIS A 121 7.78 -6.09 13.38
N ALA A 122 8.30 -5.26 12.48
CA ALA A 122 7.65 -4.03 12.05
C ALA A 122 6.78 -4.23 10.80
N PHE A 123 6.95 -5.34 10.08
CA PHE A 123 6.24 -5.64 8.83
C PHE A 123 5.48 -6.97 8.97
N VAL A 124 4.16 -6.91 8.78
CA VAL A 124 3.26 -8.06 8.88
C VAL A 124 2.73 -8.37 7.50
N LYS A 125 2.83 -9.63 7.04
CA LYS A 125 2.24 -10.02 5.76
C LYS A 125 0.71 -9.91 5.87
N LYS A 126 0.07 -9.08 5.03
CA LYS A 126 -1.36 -9.14 4.75
C LYS A 126 -1.66 -10.58 4.38
N ILE A 127 -2.34 -11.28 5.27
CA ILE A 127 -3.03 -12.49 4.90
C ILE A 127 -3.99 -12.03 3.81
N ALA A 128 -3.84 -12.53 2.58
CA ALA A 128 -4.79 -12.24 1.53
C ALA A 128 -6.19 -12.40 2.13
N PRO A 129 -7.13 -11.45 1.91
CA PRO A 129 -8.52 -11.83 2.11
C PRO A 129 -8.66 -13.06 1.21
N LYS A 130 -8.83 -14.25 1.82
CA LYS A 130 -9.38 -15.40 1.11
C LYS A 130 -10.54 -14.80 0.35
N ALA A 131 -10.47 -14.91 -0.97
CA ALA A 131 -11.42 -14.32 -1.90
C ALA A 131 -12.79 -14.28 -1.25
N GLU A 132 -13.44 -13.12 -1.25
CA GLU A 132 -14.88 -13.08 -1.04
C GLU A 132 -15.48 -14.08 -2.02
N SER A 133 -15.69 -15.31 -1.55
CA SER A 133 -16.56 -16.24 -2.21
C SER A 133 -17.88 -15.52 -2.21
N GLU A 134 -18.38 -15.19 -3.40
CA GLU A 134 -19.78 -14.90 -3.64
C GLU A 134 -20.64 -16.06 -3.10
N HIS A 135 -20.87 -16.05 -1.80
CA HIS A 135 -21.96 -16.75 -1.16
C HIS A 135 -22.45 -15.85 -0.03
N SER A 136 -23.40 -15.01 -0.43
CA SER A 136 -24.32 -14.33 0.43
C SER A 136 -24.82 -15.24 1.58
N LYS A 137 -24.34 -14.94 2.80
CA LYS A 137 -24.90 -15.27 4.14
C LYS A 137 -25.03 -16.76 4.52
N PRO A 138 -24.74 -17.06 5.79
CA PRO A 138 -25.81 -16.95 6.79
C PRO A 138 -25.44 -16.19 8.07
N LYS A 139 -26.43 -15.58 8.72
CA LYS A 139 -26.25 -14.89 10.01
C LYS A 139 -26.96 -15.60 11.17
N THR A 140 -27.58 -16.77 10.95
CA THR A 140 -28.37 -17.45 11.98
C THR A 140 -27.83 -18.85 12.29
N LYS A 141 -28.01 -19.30 13.54
CA LYS A 141 -27.52 -20.61 14.01
C LYS A 141 -28.08 -21.80 13.20
N ALA A 142 -29.32 -21.71 12.73
CA ALA A 142 -29.97 -22.76 11.94
C ALA A 142 -29.26 -23.00 10.60
N ASP A 143 -28.76 -21.95 9.98
CA ASP A 143 -28.05 -22.06 8.71
C ASP A 143 -26.67 -22.72 8.88
N TYR A 144 -25.98 -22.42 9.99
CA TYR A 144 -24.71 -23.09 10.34
C TYR A 144 -24.95 -24.57 10.66
N GLN A 145 -26.06 -24.92 11.31
CA GLN A 145 -26.42 -26.32 11.53
C GLN A 145 -26.73 -27.06 10.23
N ALA A 146 -27.44 -26.42 9.28
CA ALA A 146 -27.70 -27.00 7.96
C ALA A 146 -26.40 -27.26 7.18
N ARG A 147 -25.47 -26.31 7.20
CA ARG A 147 -24.19 -26.43 6.50
C ARG A 147 -23.24 -27.44 7.15
N TYR A 148 -23.27 -27.54 8.49
CA TYR A 148 -22.60 -28.62 9.22
C TYR A 148 -23.14 -29.98 8.78
N LYS A 149 -24.47 -30.14 8.68
CA LYS A 149 -25.10 -31.38 8.23
C LYS A 149 -24.77 -31.73 6.78
N GLU A 150 -24.70 -30.74 5.89
CA GLU A 150 -24.35 -30.95 4.49
C GLU A 150 -22.90 -31.46 4.34
N LEU A 151 -21.97 -30.91 5.14
CA LEU A 151 -20.54 -31.22 5.05
C LEU A 151 -20.11 -32.46 5.84
N LEU A 152 -20.71 -32.68 7.02
CA LEU A 152 -20.35 -33.79 7.91
C LEU A 152 -21.34 -34.97 7.83
N GLY A 153 -22.50 -34.79 7.17
CA GLY A 153 -23.52 -35.83 7.00
C GLY A 153 -24.35 -36.12 8.26
N GLU A 154 -24.14 -35.37 9.35
CA GLU A 154 -24.81 -35.55 10.63
C GLU A 154 -25.33 -34.24 11.22
N ASP A 155 -26.40 -34.31 12.02
CA ASP A 155 -26.96 -33.13 12.68
C ASP A 155 -26.03 -32.62 13.79
N ALA A 156 -25.73 -31.32 13.77
CA ALA A 156 -24.88 -30.70 14.78
C ALA A 156 -25.61 -30.61 16.14
N ASP A 157 -24.91 -30.82 17.25
CA ASP A 157 -25.50 -30.69 18.59
C ASP A 157 -26.08 -29.27 18.80
N ASP A 158 -27.36 -29.22 19.17
CA ASP A 158 -28.11 -27.98 19.42
C ASP A 158 -27.50 -27.10 20.53
N LYS A 159 -26.58 -27.63 21.34
CA LYS A 159 -25.85 -26.86 22.35
C LYS A 159 -24.66 -26.09 21.78
N LEU A 160 -24.21 -26.40 20.56
CA LEU A 160 -23.06 -25.73 19.94
C LEU A 160 -23.39 -24.27 19.62
N THR A 161 -22.42 -23.41 19.91
CA THR A 161 -22.50 -21.99 19.55
C THR A 161 -22.16 -21.79 18.08
N ILE A 162 -22.56 -20.66 17.50
CA ILE A 162 -22.24 -20.33 16.10
C ILE A 162 -20.74 -20.37 15.85
N ALA A 163 -19.92 -19.90 16.79
CA ALA A 163 -18.46 -19.94 16.68
C ALA A 163 -17.93 -21.38 16.59
N GLN A 164 -18.42 -22.29 17.44
CA GLN A 164 -18.01 -23.69 17.43
C GLN A 164 -18.49 -24.44 16.17
N LEU A 165 -19.69 -24.11 15.67
CA LEU A 165 -20.18 -24.64 14.39
C LEU A 165 -19.32 -24.14 13.22
N THR A 166 -18.91 -22.88 13.24
CA THR A 166 -18.06 -22.29 12.20
C THR A 166 -16.68 -22.95 12.19
N GLU A 167 -16.04 -23.10 13.35
CA GLU A 167 -14.74 -23.76 13.46
C GLU A 167 -14.77 -25.21 12.96
N ALA A 168 -15.83 -25.96 13.29
CA ALA A 168 -15.97 -27.35 12.85
C ALA A 168 -16.20 -27.46 11.34
N ILE A 169 -17.00 -26.55 10.76
CA ILE A 169 -17.22 -26.46 9.31
C ILE A 169 -15.93 -26.08 8.58
N ASP A 170 -15.22 -25.06 9.07
CA ASP A 170 -13.99 -24.58 8.45
C ASP A 170 -12.86 -25.62 8.53
N ALA A 171 -12.76 -26.35 9.64
CA ALA A 171 -11.83 -27.46 9.78
C ALA A 171 -12.13 -28.58 8.76
N LYS A 172 -13.40 -28.93 8.58
CA LYS A 172 -13.80 -29.97 7.62
C LYS A 172 -13.61 -29.55 6.18
N GLN A 173 -13.94 -28.30 5.84
CA GLN A 173 -13.72 -27.74 4.51
C GLN A 173 -12.22 -27.71 4.19
N ALA A 174 -11.38 -27.33 5.15
CA ALA A 174 -9.93 -27.34 4.98
C ALA A 174 -9.31 -28.75 4.86
N GLU A 175 -9.99 -29.80 5.32
CA GLU A 175 -9.60 -31.19 5.05
C GLU A 175 -9.97 -31.60 3.62
N LEU A 176 -11.15 -31.20 3.14
CA LEU A 176 -11.62 -31.49 1.78
C LEU A 176 -10.79 -30.76 0.72
N ASP A 177 -10.47 -29.48 0.95
CA ASP A 177 -9.63 -28.67 0.06
C ASP A 177 -8.17 -29.16 -0.04
N LYS A 178 -7.74 -30.09 0.83
CA LYS A 178 -6.43 -30.75 0.76
C LYS A 178 -6.45 -32.10 0.02
N GLN A 179 -7.63 -32.57 -0.36
CA GLN A 179 -7.82 -33.83 -1.09
C GLN A 179 -8.09 -33.63 -2.59
N ASP A 180 -8.30 -32.38 -3.04
CA ASP A 180 -8.25 -31.95 -4.45
C ASP A 180 -6.83 -31.46 -4.84
#